data_AF-A0A7C2W465-F1
#
_entry.id   AF-A0A7C2W465-F1
#
_cell.length_a   1.000
_cell.length_b   1.000
_cell.length_c   1.000
_cell.angle_alpha   90.00
_cell.angle_beta   90.00
_cell.angle_gamma   90.00
#
_symmetry.space_group_name_H-M   'P 1'
#
loop_
_entity.id
_entity.type
_entity.pdbx_description
1 polymer ?
#
loop_
_entity_poly.entity_id
_entity_poly.type
_entity_poly.pdbx_seq_one_letter_code
_entity_poly.pdbx_strand_id
1 'polypeptide(L)'
;MIGNLTKKQLAILLSKVDEHPEPKVLLEQYTLVSEEVSDILWTIETAFGDISGKVLVDLGCGTGRLAIGSALLGASYVVGVDVDEVAL
;
A
#
# COMPACT_ATOMS: atom_id res chain seq x y z
N MET A 1 -4.61 18.27 -3.08
CA MET A 1 -5.84 18.05 -2.30
C MET A 1 -6.31 16.64 -2.61
N ILE A 2 -6.28 15.76 -1.61
CA ILE A 2 -6.84 14.41 -1.69
C ILE A 2 -8.35 14.59 -1.88
N GLY A 3 -8.85 14.52 -3.11
CA GLY A 3 -10.27 14.72 -3.37
C GLY A 3 -11.08 13.65 -2.65
N ASN A 4 -12.02 14.04 -1.77
CA ASN A 4 -13.07 13.23 -1.15
C ASN A 4 -12.72 11.86 -0.51
N LEU A 5 -11.46 11.41 -0.50
CA LEU A 5 -11.07 10.11 0.05
C LEU A 5 -10.83 10.23 1.55
N THR A 6 -11.59 9.47 2.33
CA THR A 6 -11.41 9.33 3.79
C THR A 6 -10.54 8.12 4.13
N LYS A 7 -9.91 8.11 5.31
CA LYS A 7 -9.18 6.95 5.84
C LYS A 7 -9.99 5.66 5.75
N LYS A 8 -11.26 5.71 6.15
CA LYS A 8 -12.16 4.54 6.09
C LYS A 8 -12.35 4.05 4.65
N GLN A 9 -12.53 4.95 3.69
CA GLN A 9 -12.67 4.55 2.28
C GLN A 9 -11.37 3.96 1.73
N LEU A 10 -10.21 4.48 2.13
CA LEU A 10 -8.92 3.89 1.77
C LEU A 10 -8.82 2.44 2.26
N ALA A 11 -9.14 2.16 3.52
CA ALA A 11 -9.17 0.78 4.05
C ALA A 11 -10.13 -0.13 3.26
N ILE A 12 -11.33 0.34 2.92
CA ILE A 12 -12.32 -0.42 2.11
C ILE A 12 -11.82 -0.69 0.69
N LEU A 13 -11.06 0.23 0.09
CA LEU A 13 -10.46 0.00 -1.22
C LEU A 13 -9.34 -1.02 -1.14
N LEU A 14 -8.49 -0.93 -0.12
CA LEU A 14 -7.37 -1.85 0.11
C LEU A 14 -7.80 -3.27 0.49
N SER A 15 -8.98 -3.44 1.09
CA SER A 15 -9.52 -4.76 1.41
C SER A 15 -9.92 -5.57 0.17
N LYS A 16 -9.92 -4.95 -1.02
CA LYS A 16 -10.21 -5.62 -2.31
C LYS A 16 -8.95 -6.14 -3.00
N VAL A 17 -7.76 -5.83 -2.46
CA VAL A 17 -6.51 -6.38 -2.95
C VAL A 17 -6.42 -7.81 -2.45
N ASP A 18 -6.25 -8.75 -3.37
CA ASP A 18 -6.14 -10.17 -3.05
C ASP A 18 -4.93 -10.44 -2.14
N GLU A 19 -5.04 -11.51 -1.37
CA GLU A 19 -3.95 -12.01 -0.56
C GLU A 19 -2.91 -12.74 -1.42
N HIS A 20 -1.72 -12.94 -0.88
CA HIS A 20 -0.69 -13.69 -1.58
C HIS A 20 -1.18 -15.13 -1.84
N PRO A 21 -1.15 -15.64 -3.08
CA PRO A 21 -1.78 -16.91 -3.42
C PRO A 21 -1.02 -18.13 -2.84
N GLU A 22 0.30 -18.02 -2.67
CA GLU A 22 1.15 -19.10 -2.16
C GLU A 22 2.27 -18.58 -1.22
N PRO A 23 1.94 -18.12 0.00
CA PRO A 23 2.89 -17.44 0.87
C PRO A 23 4.01 -18.38 1.36
N LYS A 24 5.25 -17.89 1.29
CA LYS A 24 6.48 -18.57 1.71
C LYS A 24 6.93 -18.02 3.05
N VAL A 25 6.89 -18.86 4.08
CA VAL A 25 7.31 -18.51 5.45
C VAL A 25 8.75 -18.00 5.51
N LEU A 26 9.66 -18.56 4.70
CA LEU A 26 11.07 -18.15 4.66
C LEU A 26 11.29 -16.72 4.14
N LEU A 27 10.30 -16.15 3.45
CA LEU A 27 10.31 -14.76 2.99
C LEU A 27 9.46 -13.85 3.89
N GLU A 28 8.94 -14.37 5.00
CA GLU A 28 8.05 -13.65 5.92
C GLU A 28 6.82 -13.05 5.20
N GLN A 29 6.29 -13.73 4.19
CA GLN A 29 5.12 -13.26 3.43
C GLN A 29 3.83 -13.39 4.25
N TYR A 30 3.43 -12.29 4.89
CA TYR A 30 2.12 -12.15 5.54
C TYR A 30 1.31 -11.03 4.88
N THR A 31 0.01 -11.23 4.83
CA THR A 31 -0.96 -10.27 4.32
C THR A 31 -1.13 -9.13 5.32
N LEU A 32 -0.69 -7.91 4.96
CA LEU A 32 -1.01 -6.71 5.75
C LEU A 32 -2.52 -6.46 5.76
N VAL A 33 -3.08 -6.18 6.95
CA VAL A 33 -4.51 -5.91 7.10
C VAL A 33 -4.82 -4.51 6.55
N SER A 34 -5.89 -4.39 5.76
CA SER A 34 -6.23 -3.14 5.05
C SER A 34 -6.42 -1.92 5.96
N GLU A 35 -6.87 -2.13 7.20
CA GLU A 35 -7.01 -1.06 8.20
C GLU A 35 -5.64 -0.55 8.67
N GLU A 36 -4.69 -1.45 8.92
CA GLU A 36 -3.32 -1.11 9.32
C GLU A 36 -2.59 -0.35 8.20
N VAL A 37 -2.73 -0.82 6.96
CA VAL A 37 -2.17 -0.14 5.78
C VAL A 37 -2.75 1.26 5.66
N SER A 38 -4.07 1.40 5.82
CA SER A 38 -4.72 2.71 5.77
C SER A 38 -4.24 3.62 6.90
N ASP A 39 -3.99 3.12 8.11
CA ASP A 39 -3.51 3.92 9.24
C ASP A 39 -2.08 4.43 9.00
N ILE A 40 -1.20 3.55 8.49
CA ILE A 40 0.17 3.91 8.12
C ILE A 40 0.16 5.01 7.07
N LEU A 41 -0.49 4.77 5.93
CA LEU A 41 -0.47 5.71 4.80
C LEU A 41 -1.17 7.03 5.14
N TRP A 42 -2.28 6.98 5.88
CA TRP A 42 -2.97 8.18 6.33
C TRP A 42 -2.10 9.01 7.27
N THR A 43 -1.34 8.36 8.16
CA THR A 43 -0.38 9.05 9.03
C THR A 43 0.73 9.70 8.22
N ILE A 44 1.34 8.97 7.28
CA ILE A 44 2.41 9.50 6.41
C ILE A 44 1.92 10.78 5.70
N GLU A 45 0.75 10.71 5.07
CA GLU A 45 0.23 11.85 4.32
C GLU A 45 -0.24 13.00 5.22
N THR A 46 -1.01 12.73 6.28
CA THR A 46 -1.63 13.81 7.07
C THR A 46 -0.69 14.44 8.10
N ALA A 47 0.30 13.70 8.61
CA ALA A 47 1.26 14.24 9.56
C ALA A 47 2.53 14.78 8.87
N PHE A 48 2.94 14.21 7.74
CA PHE A 48 4.22 14.54 7.10
C PHE A 48 4.10 15.06 5.66
N GLY A 49 3.00 14.77 4.94
CA GLY A 49 2.81 15.22 3.55
C GLY A 49 3.76 14.54 2.55
N ASP A 50 4.15 13.31 2.85
CA ASP A 50 5.19 12.58 2.12
C ASP A 50 4.65 11.59 1.06
N ILE A 51 3.35 11.64 0.73
CA ILE A 51 2.77 10.81 -0.34
C ILE A 51 2.35 11.66 -1.53
N SER A 52 1.45 12.62 -1.34
CA SER A 52 0.80 13.31 -2.45
C SER A 52 1.80 14.07 -3.34
N GLY A 53 1.79 13.78 -4.64
CA GLY A 53 2.69 14.36 -5.63
C GLY A 53 4.15 13.88 -5.56
N LYS A 54 4.45 12.87 -4.73
CA LYS A 54 5.81 12.32 -4.58
C LYS A 54 6.02 11.07 -5.44
N VAL A 55 7.28 10.69 -5.65
CA VAL A 55 7.67 9.39 -6.22
C VAL A 55 8.08 8.47 -5.07
N LEU A 56 7.42 7.32 -4.94
CA LEU A 56 7.62 6.38 -3.84
C LEU A 56 8.17 5.03 -4.33
N VAL A 57 8.84 4.33 -3.42
CA VAL A 57 9.25 2.93 -3.58
C VAL A 57 8.71 2.12 -2.40
N ASP A 58 8.11 0.96 -2.70
CA ASP A 58 7.59 -0.02 -1.74
C ASP A 58 8.47 -1.28 -1.84
N LEU A 59 9.28 -1.53 -0.80
CA LEU A 59 10.29 -2.59 -0.78
C LEU A 59 9.74 -3.82 -0.05
N GLY A 60 9.72 -4.97 -0.73
CA GLY A 60 8.97 -6.13 -0.27
C GLY A 60 7.47 -5.88 -0.38
N CYS A 61 7.02 -5.39 -1.55
CA CYS A 61 5.66 -4.90 -1.71
C CYS A 61 4.60 -5.99 -1.58
N GLY A 62 4.97 -7.27 -1.71
CA GLY A 62 4.05 -8.39 -1.77
C GLY A 62 2.97 -8.13 -2.83
N THR A 63 1.70 -8.26 -2.43
CA THR A 63 0.54 -7.95 -3.30
C THR A 63 0.29 -6.45 -3.51
N GLY A 64 1.18 -5.59 -3.01
CA GLY A 64 1.22 -4.16 -3.34
C GLY A 64 0.26 -3.27 -2.57
N ARG A 65 -0.27 -3.68 -1.41
CA ARG A 65 -1.25 -2.86 -0.66
C ARG A 65 -0.72 -1.46 -0.30
N LEU A 66 0.54 -1.35 0.13
CA LEU A 66 1.16 -0.06 0.42
C LEU A 66 1.35 0.76 -0.85
N ALA A 67 1.84 0.14 -1.93
CA ALA A 67 1.99 0.80 -3.23
C ALA A 67 0.66 1.31 -3.80
N ILE A 68 -0.38 0.47 -3.83
CA ILE A 68 -1.72 0.81 -4.31
C ILE A 68 -2.33 1.92 -3.45
N GLY A 69 -2.23 1.81 -2.13
CA GLY A 69 -2.76 2.82 -1.22
C GLY A 69 -2.07 4.18 -1.38
N SER A 70 -0.75 4.18 -1.61
CA SER A 70 0.02 5.38 -1.90
C SER A 70 -0.42 6.04 -3.21
N ALA A 71 -0.66 5.25 -4.24
CA ALA A 71 -1.20 5.74 -5.51
C ALA A 71 -2.62 6.34 -5.33
N LEU A 72 -3.49 5.68 -4.53
CA LEU A 72 -4.84 6.19 -4.21
C LEU A 72 -4.82 7.51 -3.44
N LEU A 73 -3.79 7.74 -2.60
CA LEU A 73 -3.57 9.01 -1.90
C LEU A 73 -2.93 10.11 -2.77
N GLY A 74 -2.64 9.79 -4.03
CA GLY A 74 -2.17 10.77 -5.01
C GLY A 74 -0.65 10.86 -5.12
N ALA A 75 0.09 9.80 -4.80
CA ALA A 75 1.48 9.68 -5.25
C ALA A 75 1.58 9.90 -6.78
N SER A 76 2.63 10.59 -7.22
CA SER A 76 2.85 10.83 -8.65
C SER A 76 3.28 9.56 -9.39
N TYR A 77 4.02 8.68 -8.71
CA TYR A 77 4.45 7.39 -9.23
C TYR A 77 4.88 6.50 -8.07
N VAL A 78 4.61 5.20 -8.14
CA VAL A 78 5.00 4.24 -7.11
C VAL A 78 5.62 3.01 -7.75
N VAL A 79 6.78 2.59 -7.25
CA VAL A 79 7.45 1.36 -7.68
C VAL A 79 7.33 0.33 -6.56
N GLY A 80 6.60 -0.76 -6.82
CA GLY A 80 6.68 -1.97 -6.00
C GLY A 80 7.87 -2.81 -6.41
N VAL A 81 8.67 -3.25 -5.43
CA VAL A 81 9.79 -4.17 -5.63
C VAL A 81 9.55 -5.37 -4.73
N ASP A 82 9.48 -6.55 -5.32
CA ASP A 82 9.48 -7.81 -4.58
C ASP A 82 10.45 -8.80 -5.22
N VAL A 83 10.97 -9.71 -4.41
CA VAL A 83 11.85 -10.80 -4.86
C VAL A 83 11.05 -12.00 -5.35
N ASP A 84 9.80 -12.13 -4.90
CA ASP A 84 8.92 -13.22 -5.31
C ASP A 84 8.03 -12.82 -6.48
N GLU A 85 8.29 -13.38 -7.66
CA GLU A 85 7.47 -13.16 -8.86
C GLU A 85 6.01 -13.60 -8.66
N VAL A 86 5.73 -14.55 -7.75
CA VAL A 86 4.36 -15.00 -7.46
C VAL A 86 3.55 -13.94 -6.70
N ALA A 87 4.24 -13.00 -6.04
CA ALA A 87 3.60 -11.92 -5.28
C ALA A 87 3.15 -10.75 -6.19
N LEU A 88 3.77 -10.60 -7.37
CA LEU A 88 3.65 -9.44 -8.27
C LEU A 88 2.47 -9.53 -9.26
#